data_AF-W4JP67-F1
#
_entry.id   AF-W4JP67-F1
#
_cell.length_a   1.000
_cell.length_b   1.000
_cell.length_c   1.000
_cell.angle_alpha   90.00
_cell.angle_beta   90.00
_cell.angle_gamma   90.00
#
_symmetry.space_group_name_H-M   'P 1'
#
loop_
_entity.id
_entity.type
_entity.pdbx_description
1 polymer ?
#
loop_
_entity_poly.entity_id
_entity_poly.type
_entity_poly.pdbx_seq_one_letter_code
_entity_poly.pdbx_strand_id
1 'polypeptide(L)'
;MSSSLSTELPCAILDLLILYLICLVRVTSTLVPNPREDITYATISEFLRLHDEPLRQFIQMPQPKLRWNHTSTRDRREEIPDFGLINMSLLAPHIRLRAGIEAKRLLPIMKNLPTPLSQEGNMEVINLLHAMYYQGEDQAKAAVRSEYVSDNVPIPWLLFIGPYWTPVLYGPFTPQELSVRVHKHHPSADFQDSVNAMNKLLGKPQVRPLFLLGTIAARNRLEQFIQETDVLAQPLVEAAGEYTEL
;
A
#
# COMPACT_ATOMS: atom_id res chain seq x y z
N MET A 1 20.29 -37.82 1.34
CA MET A 1 18.91 -37.85 1.85
C MET A 1 18.52 -36.44 2.26
N SER A 2 17.99 -35.66 1.32
CA SER A 2 17.52 -34.29 1.57
C SER A 2 16.04 -34.35 1.98
N SER A 3 15.76 -34.13 3.26
CA SER A 3 14.39 -33.98 3.74
C SER A 3 13.86 -32.62 3.29
N SER A 4 13.06 -32.61 2.22
CA SER A 4 12.21 -31.48 1.87
C SER A 4 11.11 -31.37 2.92
N LEU A 5 11.38 -30.67 4.02
CA LEU A 5 10.35 -30.20 4.93
C LEU A 5 9.52 -29.18 4.16
N SER A 6 8.44 -29.65 3.56
CA SER A 6 7.37 -28.82 3.03
C SER A 6 6.86 -27.93 4.17
N THR A 7 7.17 -26.65 4.10
CA THR A 7 6.65 -25.58 4.95
C THR A 7 5.25 -25.19 4.48
N GLU A 8 4.35 -26.15 4.35
CA GLU A 8 2.93 -25.86 4.32
C GLU A 8 2.52 -25.46 5.73
N LEU A 9 2.49 -24.14 6.00
CA LEU A 9 1.67 -23.64 7.09
C LEU A 9 0.27 -24.25 6.89
N PRO A 10 -0.25 -25.04 7.84
CA PRO A 10 -1.51 -25.74 7.61
C PRO A 10 -2.60 -24.69 7.40
N CYS A 11 -3.26 -24.70 6.23
CA CYS A 11 -4.34 -23.79 5.85
C CYS A 11 -5.33 -23.49 6.99
N ALA A 12 -5.55 -24.45 7.89
CA ALA A 12 -6.37 -24.32 9.09
C ALA A 12 -5.96 -23.17 10.04
N ILE A 13 -4.66 -22.87 10.21
CA ILE A 13 -4.19 -21.76 11.05
C ILE A 13 -4.53 -20.42 10.39
N LEU A 14 -4.35 -20.33 9.07
CA LEU A 14 -4.68 -19.14 8.29
C LEU A 14 -6.19 -18.89 8.29
N ASP A 15 -7.02 -19.94 8.16
CA ASP A 15 -8.48 -19.85 8.21
C ASP A 15 -9.00 -19.42 9.61
N LEU A 16 -8.41 -19.94 10.69
CA LEU A 16 -8.73 -19.54 12.07
C LEU A 16 -8.34 -18.07 12.36
N LEU A 17 -7.21 -17.62 11.84
CA LEU A 17 -6.77 -16.23 11.94
C LEU A 17 -7.60 -15.29 11.07
N ILE A 18 -8.06 -15.74 9.91
CA ILE A 18 -9.02 -14.99 9.07
C ILE A 18 -10.34 -14.84 9.82
N LEU A 19 -10.86 -15.90 10.42
CA LEU A 19 -12.02 -15.82 11.31
C LEU A 19 -11.77 -14.86 12.47
N TYR A 20 -10.57 -14.87 13.06
CA TYR A 20 -10.18 -13.93 14.11
C TYR A 20 -10.12 -12.48 13.61
N LEU A 21 -9.54 -12.20 12.43
CA LEU A 21 -9.49 -10.86 11.83
C LEU A 21 -10.87 -10.38 11.38
N ILE A 22 -11.70 -11.25 10.81
CA ILE A 22 -13.12 -10.99 10.52
C ILE A 22 -13.85 -10.63 11.81
N CYS A 23 -13.67 -11.42 12.87
CA CYS A 23 -14.24 -11.16 14.17
C CYS A 23 -13.70 -9.85 14.72
N LEU A 24 -12.40 -9.56 14.63
CA LEU A 24 -11.80 -8.34 15.14
C LEU A 24 -12.33 -7.10 14.40
N VAL A 25 -12.39 -7.13 13.07
CA VAL A 25 -12.96 -6.05 12.24
C VAL A 25 -14.44 -5.88 12.51
N ARG A 26 -15.23 -6.96 12.60
CA ARG A 26 -16.66 -6.91 12.94
C ARG A 26 -16.91 -6.41 14.36
N VAL A 27 -16.17 -6.92 15.33
CA VAL A 27 -16.30 -6.55 16.75
C VAL A 27 -15.88 -5.10 16.94
N THR A 28 -14.79 -4.63 16.36
CA THR A 28 -14.36 -3.23 16.51
C THR A 28 -15.23 -2.24 15.74
N SER A 29 -15.68 -2.58 14.53
CA SER A 29 -16.61 -1.74 13.75
C SER A 29 -18.02 -1.64 14.36
N THR A 30 -18.40 -2.62 15.20
CA THR A 30 -19.69 -2.61 15.91
C THR A 30 -19.60 -2.04 17.32
N LEU A 31 -18.50 -2.27 18.03
CA LEU A 31 -18.33 -1.85 19.44
C LEU A 31 -17.74 -0.45 19.60
N VAL A 32 -17.00 0.06 18.62
CA VAL A 32 -16.43 1.40 18.69
C VAL A 32 -17.26 2.32 17.80
N PRO A 33 -18.16 3.14 18.36
CA PRO A 33 -19.04 3.99 17.56
C PRO A 33 -18.30 5.06 16.75
N ASN A 34 -17.00 5.29 17.04
CA ASN A 34 -16.10 6.22 16.33
C ASN A 34 -14.62 5.79 16.52
N PRO A 35 -14.11 4.77 15.81
CA PRO A 35 -12.70 4.39 15.92
C PRO A 35 -11.83 5.56 15.42
N ARG A 36 -11.01 6.12 16.32
CA ARG A 36 -10.08 7.24 16.02
C ARG A 36 -8.84 6.77 15.27
N GLU A 37 -8.48 5.49 15.43
CA GLU A 37 -7.38 4.81 14.76
C GLU A 37 -7.93 3.79 13.76
N ASP A 38 -7.27 3.72 12.61
CA ASP A 38 -7.70 2.86 11.51
C ASP A 38 -7.20 1.43 11.76
N ILE A 39 -8.10 0.55 12.22
CA ILE A 39 -7.82 -0.89 12.46
C ILE A 39 -7.25 -1.60 11.22
N THR A 40 -7.46 -1.01 10.05
CA THR A 40 -6.90 -1.45 8.79
C THR A 40 -5.39 -1.60 8.86
N TYR A 41 -4.66 -0.71 9.55
CA TYR A 41 -3.22 -0.86 9.74
C TYR A 41 -2.87 -2.12 10.53
N ALA A 42 -3.55 -2.39 11.64
CA ALA A 42 -3.29 -3.59 12.44
C ALA A 42 -3.61 -4.86 11.66
N THR A 43 -4.72 -4.85 10.90
CA THR A 43 -5.16 -5.99 10.09
C THR A 43 -4.18 -6.29 8.96
N ILE A 44 -3.75 -5.26 8.22
CA ILE A 44 -2.76 -5.39 7.15
C ILE A 44 -1.42 -5.83 7.71
N SER A 45 -0.96 -5.20 8.79
CA SER A 45 0.31 -5.54 9.42
C SER A 45 0.36 -7.00 9.83
N GLU A 46 -0.75 -7.53 10.38
CA GLU A 46 -0.82 -8.91 10.79
C GLU A 46 -0.93 -9.88 9.61
N PHE A 47 -1.72 -9.53 8.58
CA PHE A 47 -1.76 -10.29 7.32
C PHE A 47 -0.37 -10.41 6.69
N LEU A 48 0.34 -9.29 6.63
CA LEU A 48 1.70 -9.22 6.13
C LEU A 48 2.63 -10.04 7.03
N ARG A 49 2.62 -9.90 8.36
CA ARG A 49 3.46 -10.72 9.25
C ARG A 49 3.32 -12.23 9.01
N LEU A 50 2.15 -12.70 8.57
CA LEU A 50 1.91 -14.11 8.25
C LEU A 50 2.52 -14.58 6.92
N HIS A 51 2.81 -13.64 6.01
CA HIS A 51 3.45 -13.89 4.72
C HIS A 51 4.95 -13.59 4.76
N ASP A 52 5.49 -13.22 5.92
CA ASP A 52 6.90 -12.91 6.11
C ASP A 52 7.72 -14.20 6.16
N GLU A 53 8.37 -14.55 5.05
CA GLU A 53 9.29 -15.68 4.97
C GLU A 53 10.74 -15.21 5.19
N PRO A 54 11.61 -15.96 5.90
CA PRO A 54 12.97 -15.54 6.22
C PRO A 54 13.82 -15.06 5.03
N LEU A 55 13.64 -15.67 3.86
CA LEU A 55 14.38 -15.33 2.63
C LEU A 55 13.71 -14.24 1.79
N ARG A 56 12.46 -13.88 2.09
CA ARG A 56 11.67 -12.84 1.41
C ARG A 56 11.26 -11.71 2.36
N GLN A 57 11.99 -11.58 3.48
CA GLN A 57 11.63 -10.70 4.57
C GLN A 57 11.30 -9.31 4.04
N PHE A 58 10.08 -8.88 4.30
CA PHE A 58 9.69 -7.50 4.06
C PHE A 58 9.62 -6.79 5.38
N ILE A 59 10.11 -5.56 5.36
CA ILE A 59 9.99 -4.67 6.49
C ILE A 59 8.78 -3.79 6.23
N GLN A 60 7.87 -3.87 7.17
CA GLN A 60 6.76 -2.97 7.32
C GLN A 60 7.28 -1.63 7.82
N MET A 61 7.31 -0.61 6.96
CA MET A 61 7.82 0.71 7.35
C MET A 61 6.64 1.69 7.57
N PRO A 62 6.22 1.93 8.82
CA PRO A 62 5.13 2.86 9.10
C PRO A 62 5.61 4.31 9.01
N GLN A 63 4.77 5.18 8.43
CA GLN A 63 4.97 6.63 8.35
C GLN A 63 5.29 7.31 9.72
N PRO A 64 4.62 7.00 10.86
CA PRO A 64 4.82 7.75 12.13
C PRO A 64 6.15 7.54 12.87
N LYS A 65 7.02 6.62 12.47
CA LYS A 65 8.38 6.51 13.06
C LYS A 65 9.34 7.61 12.59
N LEU A 66 8.85 8.55 11.78
CA LEU A 66 9.63 9.64 11.23
C LEU A 66 9.00 10.97 11.70
N ARG A 67 9.59 11.62 12.73
CA ARG A 67 9.20 12.97 13.22
C ARG A 67 9.29 14.06 12.14
N TRP A 68 8.18 14.45 11.52
CA TRP A 68 8.13 15.56 10.56
C TRP A 68 8.63 16.88 11.17
N ASN A 69 9.60 17.51 10.51
CA ASN A 69 10.08 18.85 10.83
C ASN A 69 9.81 19.82 9.67
N HIS A 70 8.72 20.59 9.79
CA HIS A 70 8.24 21.55 8.80
C HIS A 70 9.24 22.69 8.48
N THR A 71 10.31 22.86 9.26
CA THR A 71 11.32 23.90 9.00
C THR A 71 12.52 23.40 8.19
N SER A 72 12.60 22.09 7.89
CA SER A 72 13.75 21.50 7.19
C SER A 72 13.41 21.23 5.72
N THR A 73 14.08 21.93 4.80
CA THR A 73 13.99 21.70 3.34
C THR A 73 14.55 20.34 2.90
N ARG A 74 15.22 19.62 3.80
CA ARG A 74 15.67 18.23 3.59
C ARG A 74 14.67 17.19 4.11
N ASP A 75 13.59 17.61 4.77
CA ASP A 75 12.58 16.69 5.29
C ASP A 75 11.65 16.23 4.16
N ARG A 76 11.97 15.07 3.59
CA ARG A 76 11.24 14.43 2.49
C ARG A 76 10.08 13.55 2.96
N ARG A 77 9.60 13.62 4.22
CA ARG A 77 8.57 12.68 4.71
C ARG A 77 7.20 12.79 4.05
N GLU A 78 6.93 13.91 3.38
CA GLU A 78 5.77 14.07 2.50
C GLU A 78 5.80 13.15 1.26
N GLU A 79 6.90 12.45 1.06
CA GLU A 79 7.22 11.55 -0.05
C GLU A 79 7.07 10.07 0.33
N ILE A 80 6.64 9.78 1.55
CA ILE A 80 6.61 8.43 2.12
C ILE A 80 5.16 7.94 2.21
N PRO A 81 4.87 6.71 1.75
CA PRO A 81 3.55 6.11 1.92
C PRO A 81 3.16 6.06 3.40
N ASP A 82 1.86 6.04 3.70
CA ASP A 82 1.37 5.78 5.07
C ASP A 82 2.00 4.49 5.63
N PHE A 83 2.17 3.52 4.76
CA PHE A 83 2.96 2.34 5.01
C PHE A 83 3.65 1.82 3.73
N GLY A 84 4.95 1.54 3.82
CA GLY A 84 5.70 0.92 2.74
C GLY A 84 5.97 -0.56 3.00
N LEU A 85 5.72 -1.40 2.01
CA LEU A 85 6.30 -2.74 1.92
C LEU A 85 7.66 -2.63 1.26
N ILE A 86 8.72 -2.74 2.06
CA ILE A 86 10.09 -2.65 1.57
C ILE A 86 10.80 -3.99 1.73
N ASN A 87 11.69 -4.31 0.79
CA ASN A 87 12.76 -5.26 1.06
C ASN A 87 13.99 -4.49 1.55
N MET A 88 14.68 -5.06 2.53
CA MET A 88 16.04 -4.68 2.88
C MET A 88 16.96 -5.86 2.60
N SER A 89 18.07 -5.62 1.91
CA SER A 89 19.17 -6.57 1.90
C SER A 89 19.99 -6.39 3.17
N LEU A 90 20.35 -7.50 3.82
CA LEU A 90 21.31 -7.50 4.94
C LEU A 90 22.75 -7.26 4.47
N LEU A 91 23.00 -7.37 3.17
CA LEU A 91 24.33 -7.39 2.56
C LEU A 91 24.67 -6.10 1.80
N ALA A 92 23.66 -5.34 1.40
CA ALA A 92 23.83 -4.00 0.84
C ALA A 92 22.70 -3.08 1.32
N PRO A 93 22.96 -1.80 1.64
CA PRO A 93 21.97 -0.88 2.22
C PRO A 93 20.89 -0.41 1.22
N HIS A 94 20.49 -1.25 0.27
CA HIS A 94 19.45 -0.94 -0.70
C HIS A 94 18.08 -1.25 -0.09
N ILE A 95 17.33 -0.19 0.19
CA ILE A 95 15.90 -0.25 0.48
C ILE A 95 15.18 -0.23 -0.86
N ARG A 96 14.39 -1.26 -1.17
CA ARG A 96 13.55 -1.28 -2.37
C ARG A 96 12.09 -1.35 -1.96
N LEU A 97 11.28 -0.43 -2.46
CA LEU A 97 9.84 -0.46 -2.26
C LEU A 97 9.22 -1.49 -3.20
N ARG A 98 8.50 -2.47 -2.63
CA ARG A 98 7.69 -3.46 -3.36
C ARG A 98 6.30 -2.93 -3.65
N ALA A 99 5.69 -2.32 -2.64
CA ALA A 99 4.36 -1.75 -2.74
C ALA A 99 4.17 -0.63 -1.72
N GLY A 100 3.40 0.37 -2.08
CA GLY A 100 2.92 1.37 -1.13
C GLY A 100 1.49 1.09 -0.67
N ILE A 101 1.16 1.63 0.49
CA ILE A 101 -0.19 1.56 1.05
C ILE A 101 -0.57 2.96 1.52
N GLU A 102 -1.76 3.40 1.12
CA GLU A 102 -2.39 4.63 1.59
C GLU A 102 -3.71 4.25 2.25
N ALA A 103 -3.97 4.70 3.47
CA ALA A 103 -5.15 4.31 4.22
C ALA A 103 -5.85 5.51 4.85
N LYS A 104 -7.17 5.59 4.64
CA LYS A 104 -8.03 6.61 5.25
C LYS A 104 -9.06 5.96 6.15
N ARG A 105 -9.49 6.76 7.13
CA ARG A 105 -10.49 6.36 8.12
C ARG A 105 -11.79 5.89 7.47
N LEU A 106 -12.46 4.97 8.16
CA LEU A 106 -13.82 4.53 7.88
C LEU A 106 -14.79 5.73 7.80
N LEU A 107 -15.66 5.71 6.79
CA LEU A 107 -16.76 6.67 6.65
C LEU A 107 -18.03 6.18 7.37
N PRO A 108 -18.92 7.06 7.85
CA PRO A 108 -20.17 6.65 8.51
C PRO A 108 -21.05 5.73 7.65
N ILE A 109 -21.05 5.93 6.33
CA ILE A 109 -21.77 5.11 5.35
C ILE A 109 -21.30 3.65 5.28
N MET A 110 -20.10 3.38 5.78
CA MET A 110 -19.49 2.05 5.84
C MET A 110 -19.81 1.31 7.16
N LYS A 111 -20.63 1.91 8.04
CA LYS A 111 -21.12 1.24 9.24
C LYS A 111 -21.87 -0.03 8.88
N ASN A 112 -21.68 -1.08 9.69
CA ASN A 112 -22.22 -2.42 9.46
C ASN A 112 -21.67 -3.13 8.20
N LEU A 113 -20.60 -2.61 7.60
CA LEU A 113 -19.84 -3.27 6.53
C LEU A 113 -20.72 -3.68 5.34
N PRO A 114 -21.38 -2.72 4.66
CA PRO A 114 -22.17 -3.01 3.46
C PRO A 114 -21.33 -3.70 2.36
N THR A 115 -21.99 -4.32 1.37
CA THR A 115 -21.25 -5.05 0.32
C THR A 115 -20.36 -4.11 -0.50
N PRO A 116 -19.20 -4.56 -1.01
CA PRO A 116 -18.32 -3.72 -1.82
C PRO A 116 -19.04 -3.04 -3.00
N LEU A 117 -19.86 -3.81 -3.74
CA LEU A 117 -20.65 -3.30 -4.87
C LEU A 117 -21.53 -2.10 -4.51
N SER A 118 -22.09 -2.07 -3.29
CA SER A 118 -22.90 -0.92 -2.83
C SER A 118 -22.07 0.34 -2.59
N GLN A 119 -20.78 0.19 -2.25
CA GLN A 119 -19.87 1.30 -1.98
C GLN A 119 -19.17 1.78 -3.25
N GLU A 120 -18.97 0.91 -4.24
CA GLU A 120 -18.41 1.28 -5.55
C GLU A 120 -19.23 2.35 -6.28
N GLY A 121 -20.56 2.37 -6.07
CA GLY A 121 -21.46 3.40 -6.61
C GLY A 121 -21.63 4.63 -5.73
N ASN A 122 -21.00 4.67 -4.55
CA ASN A 122 -21.17 5.77 -3.61
C ASN A 122 -20.21 6.93 -3.94
N MET A 123 -20.76 8.10 -4.27
CA MET A 123 -19.96 9.27 -4.66
C MET A 123 -18.96 9.75 -3.61
N GLU A 124 -19.27 9.61 -2.31
CA GLU A 124 -18.35 9.99 -1.25
C GLU A 124 -17.10 9.09 -1.25
N VAL A 125 -17.31 7.78 -1.41
CA VAL A 125 -16.24 6.78 -1.52
C VAL A 125 -15.43 7.00 -2.79
N ILE A 126 -16.09 7.19 -3.93
CA ILE A 126 -15.43 7.43 -5.22
C ILE A 126 -14.55 8.69 -5.15
N ASN A 127 -15.08 9.79 -4.59
CA ASN A 127 -14.33 11.04 -4.45
C ASN A 127 -13.12 10.87 -3.53
N LEU A 128 -13.28 10.14 -2.42
CA LEU A 128 -12.18 9.88 -1.50
C LEU A 128 -11.08 9.01 -2.14
N LEU A 129 -11.45 7.93 -2.84
CA LEU A 129 -10.50 7.10 -3.59
C LEU A 129 -9.77 7.91 -4.67
N HIS A 130 -10.47 8.84 -5.33
CA HIS A 130 -9.89 9.69 -6.36
C HIS A 130 -8.85 10.65 -5.77
N ALA A 131 -9.15 11.30 -4.65
CA ALA A 131 -8.19 12.15 -3.95
C ALA A 131 -6.99 11.33 -3.43
N MET A 132 -7.25 10.18 -2.81
CA MET A 132 -6.22 9.25 -2.33
C MET A 132 -5.33 8.75 -3.47
N TYR A 133 -5.89 8.47 -4.64
CA TYR A 133 -5.13 8.00 -5.78
C TYR A 133 -4.03 9.00 -6.15
N TYR A 134 -4.34 10.29 -6.23
CA TYR A 134 -3.31 11.29 -6.54
C TYR A 134 -2.36 11.56 -5.38
N GLN A 135 -2.80 11.39 -4.13
CA GLN A 135 -1.91 11.44 -2.98
C GLN A 135 -0.87 10.30 -3.04
N GLY A 136 -1.32 9.07 -3.33
CA GLY A 136 -0.43 7.93 -3.52
C GLY A 136 0.46 8.07 -4.75
N GLU A 137 -0.03 8.69 -5.83
CA GLU A 137 0.80 8.98 -7.02
C GLU A 137 1.96 9.91 -6.66
N ASP A 138 1.71 10.97 -5.89
CA ASP A 138 2.75 11.91 -5.45
C ASP A 138 3.81 11.21 -4.58
N GLN A 139 3.40 10.29 -3.70
CA GLN A 139 4.32 9.47 -2.90
C GLN A 139 5.11 8.48 -3.78
N ALA A 140 4.46 7.84 -4.76
CA ALA A 140 5.10 6.92 -5.69
C ALA A 140 6.17 7.61 -6.54
N LYS A 141 5.86 8.79 -7.11
CA LYS A 141 6.83 9.64 -7.82
C LYS A 141 8.03 9.96 -6.96
N ALA A 142 7.78 10.26 -5.68
CA ALA A 142 8.84 10.66 -4.78
C ALA A 142 9.71 9.49 -4.30
N ALA A 143 9.15 8.27 -4.23
CA ALA A 143 9.92 7.03 -4.07
C ALA A 143 10.86 6.79 -5.26
N VAL A 144 10.41 7.04 -6.50
CA VAL A 144 11.26 6.98 -7.71
C VAL A 144 12.38 8.00 -7.66
N ARG A 145 12.09 9.26 -7.32
CA ARG A 145 13.12 10.32 -7.19
C ARG A 145 14.15 10.05 -6.09
N SER A 146 13.81 9.19 -5.14
CA SER A 146 14.69 8.76 -4.05
C SER A 146 15.37 7.42 -4.34
N GLU A 147 15.25 6.90 -5.57
CA GLU A 147 15.86 5.65 -6.04
C GLU A 147 15.41 4.41 -5.25
N TYR A 148 14.26 4.47 -4.57
CA TYR A 148 13.67 3.32 -3.89
C TYR A 148 12.93 2.38 -4.85
N VAL A 149 12.58 2.88 -6.03
CA VAL A 149 11.95 2.13 -7.14
C VAL A 149 12.52 2.63 -8.46
N SER A 150 12.64 1.74 -9.45
CA SER A 150 12.98 2.16 -10.81
C SER A 150 11.84 2.96 -11.44
N ASP A 151 12.21 4.01 -12.18
CA ASP A 151 11.31 4.84 -12.99
C ASP A 151 10.65 4.10 -14.16
N ASN A 152 11.23 2.97 -14.59
CA ASN A 152 10.80 2.20 -15.76
C ASN A 152 9.78 1.10 -15.45
N VAL A 153 9.35 0.95 -14.20
CA VAL A 153 8.39 -0.08 -13.79
C VAL A 153 7.17 0.52 -13.10
N PRO A 154 5.95 0.00 -13.34
CA PRO A 154 4.80 0.35 -12.53
C PRO A 154 5.02 -0.03 -11.06
N ILE A 155 4.50 0.80 -10.16
CA ILE A 155 4.61 0.65 -8.71
C ILE A 155 3.28 0.15 -8.17
N PRO A 156 3.23 -1.07 -7.62
CA PRO A 156 2.03 -1.60 -6.96
C PRO A 156 1.64 -0.77 -5.73
N TRP A 157 0.35 -0.52 -5.58
CA TRP A 157 -0.16 0.23 -4.44
C TRP A 157 -1.53 -0.28 -3.98
N LEU A 158 -1.80 -0.14 -2.68
CA LEU A 158 -3.11 -0.43 -2.09
C LEU A 158 -3.72 0.83 -1.52
N LEU A 159 -4.96 1.13 -1.89
CA LEU A 159 -5.73 2.24 -1.35
C LEU A 159 -6.83 1.69 -0.44
N PHE A 160 -6.84 2.09 0.83
CA PHE A 160 -7.82 1.69 1.84
C PHE A 160 -8.72 2.85 2.28
N ILE A 161 -10.02 2.59 2.40
CA ILE A 161 -10.98 3.45 3.11
C ILE A 161 -11.70 2.58 4.14
N GLY A 162 -11.27 2.69 5.39
CA GLY A 162 -11.60 1.71 6.42
C GLY A 162 -11.28 0.29 5.92
N PRO A 163 -12.18 -0.69 6.08
CA PRO A 163 -11.93 -2.07 5.70
C PRO A 163 -12.10 -2.35 4.20
N TYR A 164 -12.41 -1.33 3.39
CA TYR A 164 -12.53 -1.48 1.94
C TYR A 164 -11.24 -1.08 1.28
N TRP A 165 -10.86 -1.80 0.22
CA TRP A 165 -9.62 -1.50 -0.47
C TRP A 165 -9.65 -1.84 -1.94
N THR A 166 -8.72 -1.23 -2.68
CA THR A 166 -8.52 -1.48 -4.10
C THR A 166 -7.03 -1.42 -4.45
N PRO A 167 -6.52 -2.35 -5.28
CA PRO A 167 -5.16 -2.26 -5.80
C PRO A 167 -5.11 -1.26 -6.96
N VAL A 168 -4.05 -0.48 -7.03
CA VAL A 168 -3.74 0.41 -8.16
C VAL A 168 -2.27 0.26 -8.55
N LEU A 169 -1.95 0.72 -9.76
CA LEU A 169 -0.59 0.82 -10.25
C LEU A 169 -0.29 2.28 -10.55
N TYR A 170 0.91 2.72 -10.19
CA TYR A 170 1.42 4.03 -10.56
C TYR A 170 2.58 3.92 -11.54
N GLY A 171 2.72 4.89 -12.43
CA GLY A 171 3.80 4.90 -13.42
C GLY A 171 3.68 3.82 -14.52
N PRO A 172 4.76 3.53 -15.27
CA PRO A 172 6.06 4.21 -15.21
C PRO A 172 5.93 5.72 -15.45
N PHE A 173 6.82 6.51 -14.85
CA PHE A 173 6.73 7.97 -14.92
C PHE A 173 7.76 8.54 -15.89
N THR A 174 7.33 9.50 -16.69
CA THR A 174 8.25 10.33 -17.47
C THR A 174 9.01 11.32 -16.55
N PRO A 175 10.18 11.82 -16.97
CA PRO A 175 10.89 12.88 -16.23
C PRO A 175 10.02 14.11 -15.96
N GLN A 176 9.13 14.45 -16.90
CA GLN A 176 8.17 15.55 -16.76
C GLN A 176 7.17 15.26 -15.63
N GLU A 177 6.57 14.06 -15.61
CA GLU A 177 5.63 13.67 -14.55
C GLU A 177 6.27 13.62 -13.17
N LEU A 178 7.54 13.24 -13.06
CA LEU A 178 8.29 13.25 -11.80
C LEU A 178 8.56 14.67 -11.26
N SER A 179 8.51 15.69 -12.12
CA SER A 179 8.73 17.09 -11.74
C SER A 179 7.48 17.76 -11.15
N VAL A 180 6.31 17.13 -11.27
CA VAL A 180 5.00 17.72 -10.94
C VAL A 180 4.29 16.89 -9.87
N ARG A 181 3.70 17.59 -8.90
CA ARG A 181 2.79 16.99 -7.91
C ARG A 181 1.34 17.31 -8.24
N VAL A 182 0.46 16.33 -8.08
CA VAL A 182 -0.97 16.45 -8.41
C VAL A 182 -1.81 16.82 -7.20
N HIS A 183 -1.50 16.26 -6.03
CA HIS A 183 -2.27 16.50 -4.81
C HIS A 183 -1.81 17.76 -4.05
N LYS A 184 -0.54 18.15 -4.16
CA LYS A 184 0.01 19.37 -3.53
C LYS A 184 0.63 20.31 -4.56
N HIS A 185 0.47 21.62 -4.38
CA HIS A 185 1.16 22.62 -5.19
C HIS A 185 2.69 22.51 -5.02
N HIS A 186 3.40 22.43 -6.15
CA HIS A 186 4.86 22.44 -6.19
C HIS A 186 5.34 23.75 -6.86
N PRO A 187 6.20 24.55 -6.21
CA PRO A 187 6.58 25.86 -6.72
C PRO A 187 7.55 25.84 -7.91
N SER A 188 8.13 24.69 -8.25
CA SER A 188 9.16 24.56 -9.30
C SER A 188 8.72 23.81 -10.57
N ALA A 189 7.44 23.41 -10.67
CA ALA A 189 6.94 22.73 -11.85
C ALA A 189 6.59 23.73 -12.95
N ASP A 190 6.61 23.30 -14.21
CA ASP A 190 6.07 24.09 -15.30
C ASP A 190 4.60 24.45 -15.03
N PHE A 191 4.20 25.67 -15.39
CA PHE A 191 2.86 26.17 -15.11
C PHE A 191 1.80 25.33 -15.83
N GLN A 192 2.04 24.94 -17.08
CA GLN A 192 1.11 24.16 -17.87
C GLN A 192 0.92 22.77 -17.27
N ASP A 193 2.01 22.14 -16.81
CA ASP A 193 1.95 20.83 -16.17
C ASP A 193 1.22 20.88 -14.83
N SER A 194 1.40 21.96 -14.06
CA SER A 194 0.66 22.20 -12.82
C SER A 194 -0.84 22.37 -13.08
N VAL A 195 -1.22 23.06 -14.16
CA VAL A 195 -2.62 23.19 -14.59
C VAL A 195 -3.18 21.84 -15.03
N ASN A 196 -2.41 21.05 -15.79
CA ASN A 196 -2.83 19.72 -16.23
C ASN A 196 -3.04 18.77 -15.04
N ALA A 197 -2.14 18.81 -14.05
CA ALA A 197 -2.27 18.07 -12.80
C ALA A 197 -3.54 18.47 -12.03
N MET A 198 -3.79 19.77 -11.85
CA MET A 198 -5.01 20.26 -11.20
C MET A 198 -6.27 19.80 -11.94
N ASN A 199 -6.28 19.85 -13.28
CA ASN A 199 -7.40 19.38 -14.09
C ASN A 199 -7.65 17.87 -13.93
N LYS A 200 -6.60 17.06 -13.72
CA LYS A 200 -6.74 15.63 -13.41
C LYS A 200 -7.39 15.41 -12.04
N LEU A 201 -7.00 16.18 -11.03
CA LEU A 201 -7.57 16.12 -9.69
C LEU A 201 -9.05 16.54 -9.68
N LEU A 202 -9.38 17.63 -10.36
CA LEU A 202 -10.75 18.16 -10.49
C LEU A 202 -11.60 17.40 -11.53
N GLY A 203 -10.97 16.51 -12.30
CA GLY A 203 -11.62 15.74 -13.34
C GLY A 203 -12.61 14.71 -12.81
N LYS A 204 -13.31 14.02 -13.73
CA LYS A 204 -14.29 13.00 -13.37
C LYS A 204 -13.64 11.88 -12.54
N PRO A 205 -14.12 11.64 -11.31
CA PRO A 205 -13.61 10.56 -10.47
C PRO A 205 -13.78 9.19 -11.14
N GLN A 206 -12.75 8.34 -11.02
CA GLN A 206 -12.81 6.97 -11.53
C GLN A 206 -13.40 6.02 -10.50
N VAL A 207 -14.38 5.22 -10.93
CA VAL A 207 -14.90 4.08 -10.16
C VAL A 207 -13.85 2.98 -10.15
N ARG A 208 -13.60 2.39 -8.98
CA ARG A 208 -12.62 1.31 -8.79
C ARG A 208 -13.30 0.15 -8.09
N PRO A 209 -12.99 -1.11 -8.46
CA PRO A 209 -13.53 -2.27 -7.76
C PRO A 209 -13.04 -2.29 -6.32
N LEU A 210 -13.93 -2.63 -5.40
CA LEU A 210 -13.64 -2.67 -3.97
C LEU A 210 -13.63 -4.11 -3.46
N PHE A 211 -12.73 -4.35 -2.51
CA PHE A 211 -12.64 -5.58 -1.76
C PHE A 211 -12.87 -5.25 -0.28
N LEU A 212 -13.67 -6.07 0.41
CA LEU A 212 -13.92 -5.90 1.85
C LEU A 212 -13.02 -6.86 2.64
N LEU A 213 -12.17 -6.31 3.50
CA LEU A 213 -11.33 -7.10 4.41
C LEU A 213 -12.17 -8.10 5.21
N GLY A 214 -11.62 -9.31 5.37
CA GLY A 214 -12.33 -10.42 5.99
C GLY A 214 -13.28 -11.18 5.06
N THR A 215 -13.31 -10.88 3.77
CA THR A 215 -13.99 -11.75 2.78
C THR A 215 -12.98 -12.65 2.06
N ILE A 216 -13.45 -13.82 1.59
CA ILE A 216 -12.62 -14.74 0.79
C ILE A 216 -12.10 -14.02 -0.47
N ALA A 217 -12.94 -13.21 -1.12
CA ALA A 217 -12.55 -12.45 -2.31
C ALA A 217 -11.40 -11.47 -2.02
N ALA A 218 -11.46 -10.76 -0.89
CA ALA A 218 -10.37 -9.86 -0.48
C ALA A 218 -9.09 -10.62 -0.14
N ARG A 219 -9.18 -11.74 0.57
CA ARG A 219 -8.02 -12.60 0.86
C ARG A 219 -7.33 -13.03 -0.42
N ASN A 220 -8.08 -13.65 -1.34
CA ASN A 220 -7.52 -14.19 -2.58
C ASN A 220 -6.84 -13.08 -3.40
N ARG A 221 -7.44 -11.88 -3.45
CA ARG A 221 -6.83 -10.76 -4.18
C ARG A 221 -5.58 -10.22 -3.49
N LEU A 222 -5.54 -10.18 -2.15
CA LEU A 222 -4.33 -9.79 -1.40
C LEU A 222 -3.20 -10.80 -1.58
N GLU A 223 -3.50 -12.10 -1.51
CA GLU A 223 -2.52 -13.18 -1.78
C GLU A 223 -1.95 -13.02 -3.20
N GLN A 224 -2.82 -12.82 -4.19
CA GLN A 224 -2.41 -12.54 -5.57
C GLN A 224 -1.54 -11.27 -5.65
N PHE A 225 -1.90 -10.19 -4.95
CA PHE A 225 -1.13 -8.95 -4.94
C PHE A 225 0.27 -9.14 -4.36
N ILE A 226 0.42 -9.90 -3.26
CA ILE A 226 1.72 -10.22 -2.69
C ILE A 226 2.57 -11.01 -3.70
N GLN A 227 2.00 -12.05 -4.32
CA GLN A 227 2.68 -12.86 -5.33
C GLN A 227 3.13 -12.02 -6.54
N GLU A 228 2.26 -11.12 -7.02
CA GLU A 228 2.58 -10.18 -8.11
C GLU A 228 3.79 -9.29 -7.77
N THR A 229 3.96 -8.95 -6.50
CA THR A 229 5.08 -8.11 -6.04
C THR A 229 6.32 -8.90 -5.63
N ASP A 230 6.25 -10.24 -5.49
CA ASP A 230 7.42 -11.07 -5.12
C ASP A 230 8.49 -11.03 -6.20
N VAL A 231 8.09 -10.91 -7.47
CA VAL A 231 9.02 -10.76 -8.60
C VAL A 231 9.93 -9.53 -8.44
N LEU A 232 9.45 -8.47 -7.76
CA LEU A 232 10.24 -7.27 -7.49
C LEU A 232 11.33 -7.51 -6.44
N ALA A 233 11.15 -8.50 -5.57
CA ALA A 233 12.12 -8.92 -4.55
C ALA A 233 13.16 -9.91 -5.10
N GLN A 234 12.83 -10.64 -6.17
CA GLN A 234 13.65 -11.73 -6.71
C GLN A 234 15.12 -11.35 -6.96
N PRO A 235 15.47 -10.19 -7.56
CA PRO A 235 16.87 -9.82 -7.74
C PRO A 235 17.63 -9.63 -6.42
N LEU A 236 16.95 -9.24 -5.34
CA LEU A 236 17.55 -9.09 -4.02
C LEU A 236 17.75 -10.46 -3.35
N VAL A 237 16.83 -11.41 -3.57
CA VAL A 237 16.94 -12.78 -3.09
C VAL A 237 18.11 -13.50 -3.76
N GLU A 238 18.23 -13.37 -5.08
CA GLU A 238 19.35 -13.91 -5.86
C GLU A 238 20.69 -13.35 -5.37
N ALA A 239 20.78 -12.02 -5.23
CA ALA A 239 21.95 -11.36 -4.69
C ALA A 239 22.27 -11.78 -3.25
N ALA A 240 21.30 -12.22 -2.45
CA ALA A 240 21.54 -12.73 -1.09
C ALA A 240 22.05 -14.18 -1.09
N GLY A 241 21.52 -15.03 -1.97
CA GLY A 241 21.89 -16.44 -2.10
C GLY A 241 23.37 -16.65 -2.41
N GLU A 242 23.93 -15.81 -3.28
CA GLU A 242 25.35 -15.85 -3.69
C GLU A 242 26.34 -15.71 -2.51
N TYR A 243 25.95 -15.08 -1.39
CA TYR A 243 26.82 -14.87 -0.24
C TYR A 243 26.66 -15.91 0.87
N THR A 244 25.56 -16.66 0.89
CA THR A 244 25.36 -17.77 1.84
C THR A 244 26.20 -19.02 1.52
N GLU A 245 26.80 -19.07 0.32
CA GLU A 245 27.68 -20.17 -0.11
C GLU A 245 29.18 -19.89 0.15
N LEU A 246 29.52 -18.76 0.79
CA LEU A 246 30.88 -18.39 1.24
C LEU A 246 31.07 -18.67 2.74
#